data_AF-A0A4P9VT20-F1
#
_entry.id   AF-A0A4P9VT20-F1
#
_cell.length_a   1.000
_cell.length_b   1.000
_cell.length_c   1.000
_cell.angle_alpha   90.00
_cell.angle_beta   90.00
_cell.angle_gamma   90.00
#
_symmetry.space_group_name_H-M   'P 1'
#
loop_
_entity.id
_entity.type
_entity.pdbx_description
1 polymer ?
#
loop_
_entity_poly.entity_id
_entity_poly.type
_entity_poly.pdbx_seq_one_letter_code
_entity_poly.pdbx_strand_id
1 'polypeptide(L)'
;MITNAEYYSLLTDVGQARIINAHALGKTVKLTTLKVGDGGEDGGKETSPQETDTHLVRVRWQGPINSIFQDEQNKNWLVSETVIPEEDGNFYITELCTGQNFQGVPKYRQVSISFY
;
A
#
# COMPACT_ATOMS: atom_id res chain seq x y z
N MET A 1 -17.13 -21.46 10.68
CA MET A 1 -15.77 -20.88 10.69
C MET A 1 -15.67 -19.97 9.49
N ILE A 2 -15.66 -18.66 9.69
CA ILE A 2 -15.34 -17.70 8.63
C ILE A 2 -13.86 -17.37 8.82
N THR A 3 -13.03 -17.69 7.84
CA THR A 3 -11.65 -17.22 7.78
C THR A 3 -11.68 -15.79 7.22
N ASN A 4 -11.88 -14.80 8.09
CA ASN A 4 -11.65 -13.41 7.69
C ASN A 4 -10.17 -13.28 7.31
N ALA A 5 -9.89 -12.73 6.13
CA ALA A 5 -8.53 -12.32 5.81
C ALA A 5 -8.13 -11.23 6.81
N GLU A 6 -7.15 -11.50 7.67
CA GLU A 6 -6.66 -10.54 8.68
C GLU A 6 -6.04 -9.29 8.02
N TYR A 7 -5.65 -9.38 6.75
CA TYR A 7 -5.09 -8.28 5.99
C TYR A 7 -5.65 -8.27 4.56
N TYR A 8 -6.10 -7.11 4.09
CA TYR A 8 -6.66 -6.93 2.75
C TYR A 8 -6.31 -5.56 2.16
N SER A 9 -6.67 -5.39 0.89
CA SER A 9 -6.46 -4.16 0.13
C SER A 9 -7.80 -3.58 -0.30
N LEU A 10 -7.91 -2.26 -0.21
CA LEU A 10 -9.09 -1.51 -0.63
C LEU A 10 -8.69 -0.46 -1.66
N LEU A 11 -9.43 -0.39 -2.76
CA LEU A 11 -9.28 0.66 -3.76
C LEU A 11 -10.14 1.84 -3.35
N THR A 12 -9.53 3.00 -3.12
CA THR A 12 -10.27 4.23 -2.77
C THR A 12 -10.92 4.88 -3.97
N ASP A 13 -11.91 5.75 -3.73
CA ASP A 13 -12.57 6.56 -4.75
C ASP A 13 -11.56 7.38 -5.57
N VAL A 14 -10.57 7.97 -4.89
CA VAL A 14 -9.48 8.72 -5.53
C VAL A 14 -8.67 7.80 -6.45
N GLY A 15 -8.41 6.58 -6.00
CA GLY A 15 -7.69 5.59 -6.78
C GLY A 15 -8.42 5.14 -8.03
N GLN A 16 -9.71 4.85 -7.90
CA GLN A 16 -10.58 4.50 -9.01
C GLN A 16 -10.63 5.63 -10.05
N ALA A 17 -10.82 6.88 -9.61
CA ALA A 17 -10.84 8.05 -10.49
C ALA A 17 -9.53 8.22 -11.27
N ARG A 18 -8.37 7.97 -10.64
CA ARG A 18 -7.06 8.02 -11.31
C ARG A 18 -6.91 6.94 -12.38
N ILE A 19 -7.34 5.72 -12.11
CA ILE A 19 -7.31 4.62 -13.09
C ILE A 19 -8.21 4.95 -14.27
N ILE A 20 -9.43 5.42 -14.03
CA ILE A 20 -10.38 5.83 -15.08
C ILE A 20 -9.79 6.94 -15.93
N ASN A 21 -9.23 7.98 -15.31
CA ASN A 21 -8.63 9.12 -16.02
C ASN A 21 -7.39 8.70 -16.83
N ALA A 22 -6.53 7.84 -16.27
CA ALA A 22 -5.38 7.32 -16.99
C ALA A 22 -5.83 6.52 -18.22
N HIS A 23 -6.82 5.63 -18.05
CA HIS A 23 -7.39 4.86 -19.14
C HIS A 23 -8.01 5.75 -20.24
N ALA A 24 -8.82 6.74 -19.86
CA ALA A 24 -9.45 7.68 -20.79
C ALA A 24 -8.42 8.50 -21.60
N LEU A 25 -7.26 8.78 -21.01
CA LEU A 25 -6.17 9.53 -21.64
C LEU A 25 -5.14 8.63 -22.34
N GLY A 26 -5.34 7.31 -22.38
CA GLY A 26 -4.35 6.36 -22.92
C GLY A 26 -3.01 6.37 -22.16
N LYS A 27 -3.04 6.73 -20.87
CA LYS A 27 -1.89 6.80 -19.97
C LYS A 27 -1.87 5.60 -19.01
N THR A 28 -0.69 5.29 -18.50
CA THR A 28 -0.52 4.30 -17.43
C THR A 28 -0.43 5.00 -16.07
N VAL A 29 -1.09 4.43 -15.06
CA VAL A 29 -0.88 4.85 -13.66
C VAL A 29 0.50 4.39 -13.23
N LYS A 30 1.37 5.34 -12.86
CA LYS A 30 2.68 5.04 -12.28
C LYS A 30 2.61 5.10 -10.77
N LEU A 31 2.96 4.00 -10.12
CA LEU A 31 3.16 3.95 -8.67
C LEU A 31 4.66 4.14 -8.41
N THR A 32 5.01 5.21 -7.69
CA THR A 32 6.42 5.61 -7.51
C THR A 32 6.86 5.69 -6.06
N THR A 33 5.91 5.70 -5.12
CA THR A 33 6.17 5.98 -3.72
C THR A 33 5.30 5.07 -2.87
N LEU A 34 5.89 4.45 -1.86
CA LEU A 34 5.17 3.74 -0.80
C LEU A 34 5.20 4.60 0.46
N LYS A 35 4.07 4.70 1.15
CA LYS A 35 3.98 5.17 2.53
C LYS A 35 3.55 4.00 3.41
N VAL A 36 4.08 3.94 4.61
CA VAL A 36 3.69 2.96 5.62
C VAL A 36 3.40 3.67 6.93
N GLY A 37 2.51 3.10 7.72
CA GLY A 37 2.06 3.65 8.98
C GLY A 37 1.75 2.57 10.00
N ASP A 38 1.50 3.01 11.22
CA ASP A 38 1.26 2.17 12.39
C ASP A 38 -0.13 2.40 13.01
N GLY A 39 -1.02 3.11 12.30
CA GLY A 39 -2.40 3.32 12.76
C GLY A 39 -2.53 4.31 13.93
N GLY A 40 -1.45 4.99 14.33
CA GLY A 40 -1.51 6.11 15.28
C GLY A 40 -1.13 5.82 16.73
N GLU A 41 -0.75 4.58 17.08
CA GLU A 41 -0.29 4.21 18.43
C GLU A 41 1.04 3.41 18.36
N ASP A 42 1.96 3.65 19.30
CA ASP A 42 3.22 2.91 19.38
C ASP A 42 2.94 1.48 19.84
N GLY A 43 3.17 0.51 18.95
CA GLY A 43 2.69 -0.87 19.10
C GLY A 43 1.80 -1.34 17.96
N GLY A 44 1.35 -0.41 17.10
CA GLY A 44 0.47 -0.71 15.98
C GLY A 44 -0.98 -0.75 16.41
N LYS A 45 -1.80 0.11 15.81
CA LYS A 45 -3.26 0.03 15.91
C LYS A 45 -3.81 -0.57 14.64
N GLU A 46 -4.66 -1.58 14.78
CA GLU A 46 -5.46 -2.10 13.67
C GLU A 46 -6.33 -0.98 13.10
N THR A 47 -6.26 -0.81 11.78
CA THR A 47 -7.08 0.17 11.06
C THR A 47 -8.06 -0.57 10.16
N SER A 48 -9.25 0.00 9.98
CA SER A 48 -10.24 -0.51 9.02
C SER A 48 -10.35 0.49 7.88
N PRO A 49 -9.58 0.34 6.79
CA PRO A 49 -9.59 1.30 5.69
C PRO A 49 -11.00 1.41 5.08
N GLN A 50 -11.36 2.62 4.66
CA GLN A 50 -12.59 2.96 3.93
C GLN A 50 -12.26 3.48 2.52
N GLU A 51 -13.18 3.30 1.58
CA GLU A 51 -12.98 3.73 0.18
C GLU A 51 -12.83 5.25 0.07
N THR A 52 -13.36 5.99 1.04
CA THR A 52 -13.30 7.45 1.14
C THR A 52 -12.01 7.98 1.76
N ASP A 53 -11.14 7.12 2.30
CA ASP A 53 -9.94 7.58 2.99
C ASP A 53 -8.93 8.20 2.00
N THR A 54 -8.29 9.29 2.40
CA THR A 54 -7.36 10.05 1.54
C THR A 54 -5.90 10.08 2.02
N HIS A 55 -5.65 9.75 3.30
CA HIS A 55 -4.34 9.62 3.94
C HIS A 55 -4.31 8.51 5.01
N LEU A 56 -3.13 7.92 5.23
CA LEU A 56 -2.88 7.00 6.37
C LEU A 56 -3.15 7.73 7.69
N VAL A 57 -3.59 7.00 8.72
CA VAL A 57 -3.84 7.55 10.07
C VAL A 57 -2.56 8.19 10.63
N ARG A 58 -1.42 7.49 10.53
CA ARG A 58 -0.10 8.02 10.91
C ARG A 58 0.99 7.43 10.02
N VAL A 59 1.54 8.25 9.13
CA VAL A 59 2.71 7.89 8.32
C VAL A 59 3.95 7.81 9.21
N ARG A 60 4.65 6.67 9.18
CA ARG A 60 5.93 6.44 9.85
C ARG A 60 7.10 6.49 8.88
N TRP A 61 6.89 6.04 7.64
CA TRP A 61 7.91 6.09 6.61
C TRP A 61 7.32 6.30 5.22
N GLN A 62 8.10 6.94 4.35
CA GLN A 62 7.79 7.12 2.93
C GLN A 62 9.06 7.01 2.10
N GLY A 63 9.01 6.26 1.01
CA GLY A 63 10.13 6.14 0.09
C GLY A 63 9.74 5.65 -1.31
N PRO A 64 10.73 5.52 -2.21
CA PRO A 64 10.49 5.06 -3.57
C PRO A 64 10.07 3.60 -3.58
N ILE A 65 9.32 3.20 -4.62
CA ILE A 65 9.11 1.77 -4.91
C ILE A 65 10.29 1.30 -5.77
N ASN A 66 10.98 0.25 -5.34
CA ASN A 66 12.16 -0.29 -6.01
C ASN A 66 11.79 -1.20 -7.18
N SER A 67 10.75 -2.00 -7.03
CA SER A 67 10.28 -2.93 -8.05
C SER A 67 8.76 -3.00 -8.07
N ILE A 68 8.20 -3.18 -9.27
CA ILE A 68 6.79 -3.50 -9.48
C ILE A 68 6.71 -4.59 -10.54
N PHE A 69 6.07 -5.72 -10.22
CA PHE A 69 5.89 -6.83 -11.16
C PHE A 69 4.56 -7.53 -10.94
N GLN A 70 4.13 -8.37 -11.87
CA GLN A 70 2.93 -9.18 -11.70
C GLN A 70 3.33 -10.50 -11.05
N ASP A 71 2.55 -10.98 -10.07
CA ASP A 71 2.83 -12.26 -9.43
C ASP A 71 2.84 -13.40 -10.46
N GLU A 72 3.77 -14.33 -10.30
CA GLU A 72 3.97 -15.40 -11.27
C GLU A 72 2.81 -16.40 -11.27
N GLN A 73 2.24 -16.68 -10.09
CA GLN A 73 1.19 -17.67 -9.87
C GLN A 73 -0.21 -17.03 -9.98
N ASN A 74 -0.34 -15.77 -9.59
CA ASN A 74 -1.60 -15.02 -9.53
C ASN A 74 -1.53 -13.78 -10.41
N LYS A 75 -1.87 -13.91 -11.69
CA LYS A 75 -1.87 -12.78 -12.65
C LYS A 75 -2.79 -11.62 -12.27
N ASN A 76 -3.73 -11.83 -11.35
CA ASN A 76 -4.57 -10.74 -10.83
C ASN A 76 -3.90 -9.97 -9.68
N TRP A 77 -2.65 -10.28 -9.34
CA TRP A 77 -1.84 -9.62 -8.32
C TRP A 77 -0.69 -8.93 -9.02
N LEU A 78 -0.51 -7.66 -8.69
CA LEU A 78 0.75 -6.97 -8.91
C LEU A 78 1.72 -7.44 -7.78
N VAL A 79 2.90 -6.89 -7.56
CA VAL A 79 3.75 -6.97 -6.35
C VAL A 79 4.55 -5.68 -6.35
N SER A 80 4.70 -5.01 -5.21
CA SER A 80 5.51 -3.80 -5.07
C SER A 80 6.48 -3.96 -3.92
N GLU A 81 7.75 -3.72 -4.17
CA GLU A 81 8.80 -3.89 -3.15
C GLU A 81 9.50 -2.57 -2.85
N THR A 82 9.90 -2.42 -1.60
CA THR A 82 10.78 -1.35 -1.14
C THR A 82 11.66 -1.88 -0.02
N VAL A 83 12.71 -1.12 0.29
CA VAL A 83 13.54 -1.31 1.48
C VAL A 83 13.28 -0.14 2.41
N ILE A 84 13.04 -0.44 3.69
CA ILE A 84 12.99 0.55 4.77
C ILE A 84 14.34 0.45 5.50
N PRO A 85 15.16 1.51 5.51
CA PRO A 85 16.41 1.50 6.26
C PRO A 85 16.18 1.20 7.75
N GLU A 86 17.13 0.55 8.41
CA GLU A 86 17.00 0.18 9.83
C GLU A 86 16.81 1.42 10.71
N GLU A 87 17.51 2.52 10.39
CA GLU A 87 17.42 3.80 11.11
C GLU A 87 16.03 4.46 11.04
N ASP A 88 15.27 4.14 10.00
CA ASP A 88 13.91 4.63 9.78
C ASP A 88 12.85 3.64 10.30
N GLY A 89 13.27 2.43 10.71
CA GLY A 89 12.42 1.33 11.13
C GLY A 89 11.95 1.39 12.58
N ASN A 90 11.82 0.21 13.20
CA ASN A 90 11.40 0.04 14.60
C ASN A 90 9.96 0.53 14.91
N PHE A 91 9.01 0.20 14.05
CA PHE A 91 7.57 0.39 14.26
C PHE A 91 6.77 -0.76 13.65
N TYR A 92 5.54 -0.95 14.11
CA TYR A 92 4.62 -1.92 13.54
C TYR A 92 3.98 -1.35 12.27
N ILE A 93 3.93 -2.13 11.21
CA ILE A 93 3.23 -1.74 9.98
C ILE A 93 1.81 -2.29 10.05
N THR A 94 0.83 -1.40 10.18
CA THR A 94 -0.60 -1.76 10.19
C THR A 94 -1.37 -1.11 9.03
N GLU A 95 -0.74 -0.19 8.31
CA GLU A 95 -1.34 0.49 7.16
C GLU A 95 -0.26 0.86 6.12
N LEU A 96 -0.64 0.88 4.84
CA LEU A 96 0.28 1.24 3.74
C LEU A 96 -0.45 1.80 2.53
N CYS A 97 0.22 2.62 1.71
CA CYS A 97 -0.35 3.12 0.47
C CYS A 97 0.69 3.50 -0.60
N THR A 98 0.29 3.48 -1.88
CA THR A 98 1.18 3.77 -3.01
C THR A 98 0.90 5.13 -3.68
N GLY A 99 1.46 6.25 -3.18
CA GLY A 99 1.55 7.51 -3.95
C GLY A 99 1.45 8.82 -3.16
N GLN A 100 1.74 9.94 -3.84
CA GLN A 100 1.77 11.30 -3.25
C GLN A 100 0.40 11.83 -2.79
N ASN A 101 -0.71 11.23 -3.26
CA ASN A 101 -2.10 11.49 -2.83
C ASN A 101 -2.98 10.29 -3.23
N PHE A 102 -2.53 9.08 -2.90
CA PHE A 102 -3.24 7.84 -3.19
C PHE A 102 -3.13 6.95 -1.97
N GLN A 103 -4.30 6.65 -1.40
CA GLN A 103 -4.50 5.53 -0.51
C GLN A 103 -5.04 4.34 -1.30
N GLY A 104 -4.41 3.21 -1.08
CA GLY A 104 -4.60 1.99 -1.83
C GLY A 104 -3.40 1.10 -1.55
N VAL A 105 -3.57 0.22 -0.57
CA VAL A 105 -2.74 -0.96 -0.37
C VAL A 105 -2.88 -1.79 -1.64
N PRO A 106 -1.79 -2.25 -2.27
CA PRO A 106 -1.91 -3.12 -3.40
C PRO A 106 -2.19 -4.57 -2.97
N LYS A 107 -2.99 -5.28 -3.77
CA LYS A 107 -3.48 -6.65 -3.53
C LYS A 107 -2.34 -7.68 -3.50
N TYR A 108 -1.61 -7.82 -2.39
CA TYR A 108 -0.57 -8.84 -2.25
C TYR A 108 -0.77 -9.67 -0.99
N ARG A 109 -0.64 -10.99 -1.17
CA ARG A 109 -0.47 -11.93 -0.07
C ARG A 109 0.97 -11.90 0.48
N GLN A 110 1.82 -11.00 0.01
CA GLN A 110 3.19 -10.79 0.48
C GLN A 110 3.72 -9.42 0.01
N VAL A 111 3.79 -8.43 0.90
CA VAL A 111 4.77 -7.34 0.75
C VAL A 111 6.02 -7.85 1.46
N SER A 112 7.05 -8.25 0.71
CA SER A 112 8.32 -8.62 1.32
C SER A 112 9.06 -7.33 1.66
N ILE A 113 9.05 -6.96 2.94
CA ILE A 113 9.90 -5.89 3.47
C ILE A 113 11.11 -6.59 4.07
N SER A 114 12.25 -6.50 3.39
CA SER A 114 13.52 -7.00 3.90
C SER A 114 14.14 -5.91 4.78
N PHE A 115 14.32 -6.23 6.06
CA PHE A 115 15.22 -5.49 6.94
C PHE A 115 16.64 -5.98 6.66
N TYR A 116 17.57 -5.06 6.43
CA TYR A 116 19.00 -5.34 6.34
C TYR A 116 19.71 -4.65 7.49
#